data_AF-A0A9D3PAF6-F1
#
_entry.id   AF-A0A9D3PAF6-F1
#
_cell.length_a   1.000
_cell.length_b   1.000
_cell.length_c   1.000
_cell.angle_alpha   90.00
_cell.angle_beta   90.00
_cell.angle_gamma   90.00
#
_symmetry.space_group_name_H-M   'P 1'
#
loop_
_entity.id
_entity.type
_entity.pdbx_description
1 polymer ?
#
loop_
_entity_poly.entity_id
_entity_poly.type
_entity_poly.pdbx_seq_one_letter_code
_entity_poly.pdbx_strand_id
1 'polypeptide(L)'
;MQALLDYADQGPGEHSLAGNMASSSRTQVICLYRMLMRESKKFPSYNYRTYALRRVKDGFRENHIVDNPKVLDLLLNQARESLAVIKRQVSIGQLYSAQKTIVEEKGL
;
A
#
# COMPACT_ATOMS: atom_id res chain seq x y z
N MET A 1 -4.57 -45.99 26.75
CA MET A 1 -5.42 -45.05 27.52
C MET A 1 -4.60 -43.99 28.27
N GLN A 2 -3.42 -43.60 27.74
CA GLN A 2 -2.53 -42.59 28.34
C GLN A 2 -2.21 -41.44 27.34
N ALA A 3 -2.92 -41.36 26.22
CA ALA A 3 -2.71 -40.33 25.19
C ALA A 3 -3.81 -39.26 25.17
N LEU A 4 -4.68 -39.25 26.18
CA LEU A 4 -5.88 -38.39 26.24
C LEU A 4 -5.85 -37.37 27.40
N LEU A 5 -4.77 -37.32 28.19
CA LEU A 5 -4.62 -36.39 29.32
C LEU A 5 -3.60 -35.27 29.09
N ASP A 6 -2.76 -35.36 28.04
CA ASP A 6 -1.74 -34.32 27.74
C ASP A 6 -2.26 -33.18 26.85
N TYR A 7 -3.53 -33.21 26.44
CA TYR A 7 -4.13 -32.19 25.56
C TYR A 7 -4.75 -30.99 26.32
N ALA A 8 -4.63 -30.94 27.65
CA ALA A 8 -5.30 -29.92 28.48
C ALA A 8 -4.41 -28.73 28.89
N ASP A 9 -3.11 -28.70 28.53
CA ASP A 9 -2.18 -27.65 28.95
C ASP A 9 -1.80 -26.64 27.84
N GLN A 10 -2.42 -26.73 26.66
CA GLN A 10 -2.26 -25.72 25.61
C GLN A 10 -3.46 -24.78 25.62
N GLY A 11 -3.36 -23.72 26.44
CA GLY A 11 -4.28 -22.59 26.39
C GLY A 11 -4.38 -22.00 24.96
N PRO A 12 -5.50 -21.37 24.59
CA PRO A 12 -5.71 -20.80 23.26
C PRO A 12 -4.92 -19.49 23.12
N GLY A 13 -3.59 -19.58 23.00
CA GLY A 13 -2.71 -18.42 23.17
C GLY A 13 -2.09 -17.89 21.88
N GLU A 14 -1.39 -18.72 21.10
CA GLU A 14 -0.43 -18.19 20.12
C GLU A 14 -0.80 -18.48 18.66
N HIS A 15 -1.40 -19.63 18.37
CA HIS A 15 -1.73 -20.02 17.00
C HIS A 15 -2.87 -19.19 16.37
N SER A 16 -3.75 -18.59 17.17
CA SER A 16 -4.87 -17.75 16.69
C SER A 16 -4.47 -16.29 16.42
N LEU A 17 -3.50 -15.75 17.18
CA LEU A 17 -3.03 -14.36 17.06
C LEU A 17 -2.28 -14.11 15.74
N ALA A 18 -1.49 -15.08 15.27
CA ALA A 18 -0.73 -14.95 14.02
C ALA A 18 -1.63 -14.83 12.78
N GLY A 19 -2.74 -15.59 12.72
CA GLY A 19 -3.72 -15.52 11.63
C GLY A 19 -4.49 -14.19 11.60
N ASN A 20 -4.85 -13.66 12.78
CA ASN A 20 -5.46 -12.34 12.91
C ASN A 20 -4.48 -11.21 12.56
N MET A 21 -3.21 -11.33 12.95
CA MET A 21 -2.18 -10.34 12.63
C MET A 21 -1.90 -10.31 11.12
N ALA A 22 -1.74 -11.47 10.47
CA ALA A 22 -1.51 -11.55 9.02
C ALA A 22 -2.68 -11.00 8.19
N SER A 23 -3.92 -11.29 8.58
CA SER A 23 -5.13 -10.76 7.91
C SER A 23 -5.30 -9.24 8.13
N SER A 24 -4.91 -8.74 9.31
CA SER A 24 -4.88 -7.30 9.59
C SER A 24 -3.83 -6.58 8.72
N SER A 25 -2.62 -7.14 8.60
CA SER A 25 -1.54 -6.59 7.77
C SER A 25 -1.91 -6.59 6.29
N ARG A 26 -2.52 -7.68 5.80
CA ARG A 26 -3.02 -7.74 4.41
C ARG A 26 -4.02 -6.64 4.11
N THR A 27 -4.94 -6.38 5.03
CA THR A 27 -5.95 -5.33 4.87
C THR A 27 -5.31 -3.95 4.84
N GLN A 28 -4.33 -3.69 5.70
CA GLN A 28 -3.57 -2.44 5.70
C GLN A 28 -2.84 -2.20 4.38
N VAL A 29 -2.16 -3.23 3.85
CA VAL A 29 -1.46 -3.18 2.55
C VAL A 29 -2.43 -2.82 1.43
N ILE A 30 -3.58 -3.49 1.35
CA ILE A 30 -4.59 -3.25 0.30
C ILE A 30 -5.19 -1.84 0.41
N CYS A 31 -5.51 -1.40 1.62
CA CYS A 31 -6.04 -0.04 1.84
C CYS A 31 -5.02 1.01 1.42
N LEU A 32 -3.76 0.86 1.82
CA LEU A 32 -2.70 1.81 1.50
C LEU A 32 -2.40 1.87 0.00
N TYR A 33 -2.35 0.72 -0.67
CA TYR A 33 -2.23 0.65 -2.14
C TYR A 33 -3.36 1.41 -2.83
N ARG A 34 -4.62 1.17 -2.40
CA ARG A 34 -5.79 1.87 -2.96
C ARG A 34 -5.73 3.37 -2.73
N MET A 35 -5.28 3.81 -1.55
CA MET A 35 -5.10 5.24 -1.25
C MET A 35 -4.06 5.88 -2.15
N LEU A 36 -2.87 5.26 -2.28
CA LEU A 36 -1.82 5.72 -3.19
C LEU A 36 -2.30 5.82 -4.63
N MET A 37 -2.96 4.78 -5.14
CA MET A 37 -3.51 4.78 -6.49
C MET A 37 -4.55 5.87 -6.71
N ARG A 38 -5.42 6.13 -5.72
CA ARG A 38 -6.44 7.18 -5.79
C ARG A 38 -5.81 8.57 -5.77
N GLU A 39 -4.85 8.84 -4.90
CA GLU A 39 -4.18 10.13 -4.83
C GLU A 39 -3.32 10.39 -6.08
N SER A 40 -2.58 9.40 -6.58
CA SER A 40 -1.79 9.53 -7.81
C SER A 40 -2.62 9.91 -9.04
N LYS A 41 -3.89 9.48 -9.11
CA LYS A 41 -4.80 9.87 -10.20
C LYS A 41 -5.16 11.36 -10.19
N LYS A 42 -5.03 12.04 -9.05
CA LYS A 42 -5.41 13.45 -8.88
C LYS A 42 -4.33 14.42 -9.37
N PHE A 43 -3.15 13.93 -9.75
CA PHE A 43 -2.13 14.78 -10.37
C PHE A 43 -2.69 15.41 -11.64
N PRO A 44 -2.63 16.75 -11.78
CA PRO A 44 -3.13 17.42 -12.97
C PRO A 44 -2.24 17.15 -14.18
N SER A 45 -0.92 17.13 -14.00
CA SER A 45 0.04 16.79 -15.07
C SER A 45 -0.02 15.31 -15.44
N TYR A 46 -0.19 15.02 -16.73
CA TYR A 46 -0.10 13.67 -17.31
C TYR A 46 1.16 12.92 -16.88
N ASN A 47 2.32 13.57 -16.98
CA ASN A 47 3.61 12.94 -16.71
C ASN A 47 3.71 12.49 -15.26
N TYR A 48 3.32 13.36 -14.32
CA TYR A 48 3.34 12.99 -12.89
C TYR A 48 2.28 11.95 -12.55
N ARG A 49 1.07 12.07 -13.11
CA ARG A 49 -0.01 11.09 -12.93
C ARG A 49 0.41 9.69 -13.38
N THR A 50 0.91 9.58 -14.61
CA THR A 50 1.33 8.29 -15.19
C THR A 50 2.56 7.72 -14.49
N TYR A 51 3.56 8.54 -14.18
CA TYR A 51 4.73 8.13 -13.42
C TYR A 51 4.36 7.62 -12.03
N ALA A 52 3.57 8.39 -11.27
CA ALA A 52 3.20 8.01 -9.91
C ALA A 52 2.37 6.72 -9.89
N LEU A 53 1.44 6.55 -10.83
CA LEU A 53 0.67 5.31 -10.96
C LEU A 53 1.56 4.10 -11.27
N ARG A 54 2.52 4.25 -12.21
CA ARG A 54 3.47 3.19 -12.53
C ARG A 54 4.36 2.87 -11.33
N ARG A 55 4.96 3.88 -10.70
CA ARG A 55 5.88 3.69 -9.56
C ARG A 55 5.20 3.01 -8.36
N VAL A 56 3.95 3.37 -8.07
CA VAL A 56 3.16 2.70 -7.02
C VAL A 56 2.89 1.24 -7.38
N LYS A 57 2.47 0.93 -8.62
CA LYS A 57 2.26 -0.45 -9.05
C LYS A 57 3.53 -1.28 -8.96
N ASP A 58 4.63 -0.76 -9.49
CA ASP A 58 5.91 -1.47 -9.54
C ASP A 58 6.43 -1.72 -8.12
N GLY A 59 6.38 -0.73 -7.23
CA GLY A 59 6.82 -0.89 -5.84
C GLY A 59 6.04 -1.96 -5.06
N PHE A 60 4.72 -2.06 -5.25
CA PHE A 60 3.93 -3.12 -4.63
C PHE A 60 4.14 -4.49 -5.27
N ARG A 61 4.42 -4.53 -6.59
CA ARG A 61 4.72 -5.79 -7.30
C ARG A 61 6.10 -6.33 -6.91
N GLU A 62 7.10 -5.47 -6.80
CA GLU A 62 8.46 -5.80 -6.35
C GLU A 62 8.44 -6.43 -4.94
N ASN A 63 7.52 -5.98 -4.08
CA ASN A 63 7.42 -6.43 -2.67
C ASN A 63 6.18 -7.29 -2.40
N HIS A 64 5.70 -8.06 -3.38
CA HIS A 64 4.48 -8.87 -3.25
C HIS A 64 4.65 -10.08 -2.31
N ILE A 65 5.89 -10.53 -2.08
CA ILE A 65 6.25 -11.59 -1.13
C ILE A 65 7.26 -10.97 -0.16
N VAL A 66 6.87 -10.85 1.11
CA VAL A 66 7.73 -10.36 2.20
C VAL A 66 7.49 -11.25 3.40
N ASP A 67 8.48 -12.06 3.75
CA ASP A 67 8.36 -13.05 4.82
C ASP A 67 8.73 -12.47 6.20
N ASN A 68 9.49 -11.37 6.23
CA ASN A 68 9.94 -10.73 7.46
C ASN A 68 8.97 -9.61 7.89
N PRO A 69 8.30 -9.74 9.04
CA PRO A 69 7.36 -8.72 9.54
C PRO A 69 7.98 -7.34 9.71
N LYS A 70 9.25 -7.25 10.11
CA LYS A 70 9.95 -5.96 10.28
C LYS A 70 10.16 -5.24 8.95
N VAL A 71 10.42 -6.00 7.89
CA VAL A 71 10.55 -5.46 6.53
C VAL A 71 9.20 -4.98 6.02
N LEU A 72 8.13 -5.72 6.29
CA LEU A 72 6.77 -5.30 5.96
C LEU A 72 6.40 -3.97 6.64
N ASP A 73 6.70 -3.82 7.93
CA ASP A 73 6.43 -2.59 8.66
C ASP A 73 7.21 -1.39 8.10
N LEU A 74 8.49 -1.59 7.75
CA LEU A 74 9.31 -0.58 7.10
C LEU A 74 8.70 -0.13 5.77
N LEU A 75 8.32 -1.08 4.91
CA LEU A 75 7.71 -0.80 3.61
C LEU A 75 6.36 -0.09 3.75
N LEU A 76 5.54 -0.48 4.73
CA LEU A 76 4.28 0.19 5.04
C LEU A 76 4.51 1.65 5.48
N ASN A 77 5.53 1.90 6.30
CA ASN A 77 5.88 3.27 6.72
C ASN A 77 6.36 4.10 5.52
N GLN A 78 7.23 3.56 4.68
CA GLN A 78 7.67 4.23 3.45
C GLN A 78 6.50 4.54 2.50
N ALA A 79 5.53 3.63 2.38
CA ALA A 79 4.33 3.84 1.59
C ALA A 79 3.42 4.93 2.19
N ARG A 80 3.32 5.03 3.52
CA ARG A 80 2.59 6.12 4.20
C ARG A 80 3.25 7.48 3.98
N GLU A 81 4.58 7.55 4.06
CA GLU A 81 5.35 8.76 3.76
C GLU A 81 5.17 9.18 2.29
N SER A 82 5.26 8.21 1.37
CA SER A 82 5.01 8.44 -0.06
C SER A 82 3.61 8.99 -0.31
N LEU A 83 2.59 8.47 0.39
CA LEU A 83 1.23 8.99 0.30
C LEU A 83 1.14 10.45 0.75
N ALA A 84 1.81 10.81 1.84
CA ALA A 84 1.85 12.20 2.31
C ALA A 84 2.54 13.13 1.30
N VAL A 85 3.62 12.68 0.67
CA VAL A 85 4.30 13.41 -0.41
C VAL A 85 3.37 13.59 -1.61
N ILE A 86 2.73 12.53 -2.09
CA ILE A 86 1.82 12.58 -3.23
C ILE A 86 0.68 13.58 -2.96
N LYS A 87 0.06 13.54 -1.78
CA LYS A 87 -1.01 14.48 -1.42
C LYS A 87 -0.55 15.94 -1.51
N ARG A 88 0.62 16.28 -0.95
CA ARG A 88 1.18 17.63 -1.03
C ARG A 88 1.46 18.05 -2.48
N GLN A 89 2.07 17.16 -3.26
CA GLN A 89 2.42 17.43 -4.65
C GLN A 89 1.19 17.57 -5.55
N VAL A 90 0.12 16.81 -5.28
CA VAL A 90 -1.18 16.99 -5.94
C VAL A 90 -1.75 18.38 -5.64
N SER A 91 -1.76 18.79 -4.36
CA SER A 91 -2.26 20.12 -3.98
C SER A 91 -1.45 21.25 -4.63
N ILE A 92 -0.13 21.16 -4.62
CA ILE A 92 0.75 22.15 -5.28
C ILE A 92 0.48 22.18 -6.79
N GLY A 93 0.38 21.02 -7.44
CA GLY A 93 0.09 20.94 -8.86
C GLY A 93 -1.27 21.51 -9.24
N GLN A 94 -2.27 21.42 -8.36
CA GLN A 94 -3.59 22.02 -8.57
C GLN A 94 -3.54 23.55 -8.45
N LEU A 95 -2.77 24.08 -7.48
CA LEU A 95 -2.59 25.53 -7.31
C LEU A 95 -1.85 26.17 -8.49
N TYR A 96 -0.88 25.46 -9.06
CA TYR A 96 -0.04 25.94 -10.16
C TYR A 96 -0.20 25.08 -11.41
N SER A 97 -1.45 24.81 -11.80
CA SER A 97 -1.70 23.97 -12.97
C SER A 97 -1.33 24.71 -14.26
N ALA A 98 -0.50 24.05 -15.08
CA ALA A 98 -0.11 24.52 -16.40
C ALA A 98 -1.13 24.07 -17.46
N GLN A 99 -1.01 24.59 -18.68
CA GLN A 99 -1.79 24.10 -19.82
C GLN A 99 -1.57 22.61 -20.05
N LYS A 100 -2.65 21.92 -20.44
CA LYS A 100 -2.61 20.51 -20.80
C LYS A 100 -1.67 20.29 -21.98
N THR A 101 -0.94 19.18 -21.94
CA THR A 101 -0.04 18.82 -23.05
C THR A 101 -0.84 18.25 -24.22
N ILE A 102 -0.26 18.26 -25.44
CA ILE A 102 -0.88 17.69 -26.66
C ILE A 102 -1.31 16.22 -26.46
N VAL A 103 -0.59 15.48 -25.61
CA VAL A 103 -0.89 14.08 -25.26
C VAL A 103 -2.21 13.94 -24.50
N GLU A 104 -2.69 14.99 -23.85
CA GLU A 104 -3.97 15.02 -23.13
C GLU A 104 -5.13 15.56 -24.00
N GLU A 105 -4.83 16.15 -25.16
CA GLU A 105 -5.81 16.84 -26.01
C GLU A 105 -6.56 15.87 -26.95
N LYS A 106 -5.96 14.72 -27.26
CA LYS A 106 -6.63 13.64 -28.00
C LYS A 106 -7.13 12.57 -27.03
N GLY A 107 -8.32 12.80 -26.49
CA GLY A 107 -9.16 11.72 -25.97
C GLY A 107 -9.71 10.89 -27.13
N LEU A 108 -9.08 9.74 -27.38
CA LEU A 108 -9.83 8.53 -27.74
C LEU A 108 -10.33 7.89 -26.44
#